data_AF-A0A1I1I7M3-F1
#
_entry.id   AF-A0A1I1I7M3-F1
#
_cell.length_a   1.000
_cell.length_b   1.000
_cell.length_c   1.000
_cell.angle_alpha   90.00
_cell.angle_beta   90.00
_cell.angle_gamma   90.00
#
_symmetry.space_group_name_H-M   'P 1'
#
loop_
_entity.id
_entity.type
_entity.pdbx_description
1 polymer ?
#
loop_
_entity_poly.entity_id
_entity_poly.type
_entity_poly.pdbx_seq_one_letter_code
_entity_poly.pdbx_strand_id
1 'polypeptide(L)'
;MKRVMVGALILAFILGAVGCGEKKNDNASLIGGADAFGAEEIIVTPQGVPEETTHEYKPGEGKIENQPNTEGQEGEWLDMEYASVSDYFTNPHEHESMKDGYTKEADLDGDGTPEKIVIEDLKYNGGDGGYLPHVYRANGEEIKLPMDTEVNPYAALWGEKNVEIFQEDVGIAALSWDEVKQIYQSKGYTEETFEELRNNLSKDAWIRGDFASGFVIKDGGERPELIIKFYMQGMGGHADTFGYILMHLTLNSDETWNHEKSEFVLDE
;
A
#
# COMPACT_ATOMS: atom_id res chain seq x y z
N MET A 1 -77.93 7.32 1.12
CA MET A 1 -78.67 6.50 2.11
C MET A 1 -78.26 5.03 1.95
N LYS A 2 -77.81 4.42 3.05
CA LYS A 2 -77.94 2.99 3.46
C LYS A 2 -77.55 1.87 2.46
N ARG A 3 -76.49 1.09 2.81
CA ARG A 3 -76.49 -0.33 3.28
C ARG A 3 -76.53 -1.35 2.10
N VAL A 4 -75.91 -2.54 2.06
CA VAL A 4 -75.21 -3.47 2.99
C VAL A 4 -74.68 -4.63 2.09
N MET A 5 -73.42 -5.09 2.22
CA MET A 5 -72.97 -6.43 2.73
C MET A 5 -73.13 -7.59 1.68
N VAL A 6 -72.27 -8.61 1.47
CA VAL A 6 -71.64 -9.68 2.30
C VAL A 6 -70.61 -10.42 1.39
N GLY A 7 -69.38 -10.74 1.81
CA GLY A 7 -68.91 -12.08 2.29
C GLY A 7 -67.76 -12.60 1.39
N ALA A 8 -66.76 -13.39 1.78
CA ALA A 8 -66.39 -14.18 2.96
C ALA A 8 -64.84 -14.14 3.10
N LEU A 9 -64.22 -14.03 4.29
CA LEU A 9 -63.90 -15.07 5.29
C LEU A 9 -63.15 -16.30 4.75
N ILE A 10 -61.87 -16.48 5.17
CA ILE A 10 -61.38 -17.67 5.89
C ILE A 10 -60.13 -17.26 6.70
N LEU A 11 -60.07 -17.80 7.90
CA LEU A 11 -59.19 -17.53 9.04
C LEU A 11 -58.65 -18.88 9.52
N ALA A 12 -57.36 -18.96 9.88
CA ALA A 12 -56.76 -19.88 10.88
C ALA A 12 -55.23 -19.59 10.86
N PHE A 13 -54.54 -18.96 11.82
CA PHE A 13 -54.46 -19.07 13.30
C PHE A 13 -53.79 -20.35 13.82
N ILE A 14 -52.61 -20.18 14.43
CA ILE A 14 -52.22 -20.52 15.84
C ILE A 14 -50.69 -20.75 15.87
N LEU A 15 -49.88 -19.87 16.48
CA LEU A 15 -49.61 -19.57 17.91
C LEU A 15 -48.70 -20.60 18.62
N GLY A 16 -47.69 -20.06 19.31
CA GLY A 16 -46.89 -20.78 20.29
C GLY A 16 -45.74 -19.95 20.87
N ALA A 17 -46.04 -18.86 21.56
CA ALA A 17 -45.13 -18.16 22.45
C ALA A 17 -45.22 -18.75 23.88
N VAL A 18 -44.12 -18.73 24.65
CA VAL A 18 -43.94 -18.40 26.11
C VAL A 18 -42.44 -18.60 26.40
N GLY A 19 -41.67 -17.77 27.11
CA GLY A 19 -41.91 -16.55 27.88
C GLY A 19 -40.68 -16.21 28.76
N CYS A 20 -40.53 -14.90 29.01
CA CYS A 20 -39.97 -14.18 30.17
C CYS A 20 -38.72 -14.64 30.97
N GLY A 21 -37.79 -13.69 31.20
CA GLY A 21 -36.92 -13.64 32.39
C GLY A 21 -35.82 -12.57 32.34
N GLU A 22 -35.97 -11.48 33.10
CA GLU A 22 -34.99 -10.37 33.28
C GLU A 22 -33.74 -10.76 34.11
N LYS A 23 -32.57 -10.14 33.84
CA LYS A 23 -31.86 -9.17 34.72
C LYS A 23 -30.46 -8.80 34.21
N LYS A 24 -30.10 -7.53 34.38
CA LYS A 24 -28.75 -6.92 34.19
C LYS A 24 -27.76 -7.36 35.28
N ASN A 25 -26.47 -7.44 34.93
CA ASN A 25 -25.37 -6.81 35.70
C ASN A 25 -24.05 -6.81 34.93
N ASP A 26 -23.23 -5.81 35.26
CA ASP A 26 -21.98 -5.36 34.63
C ASP A 26 -20.75 -6.24 34.93
N ASN A 27 -19.74 -6.12 34.05
CA ASN A 27 -18.29 -6.30 34.22
C ASN A 27 -17.74 -7.59 34.87
N ALA A 28 -17.01 -8.39 34.08
CA ALA A 28 -15.67 -8.88 34.41
C ALA A 28 -15.02 -9.61 33.22
N SER A 29 -13.82 -9.16 32.85
CA SER A 29 -12.85 -9.90 32.05
C SER A 29 -12.31 -11.08 32.86
N LEU A 30 -12.13 -12.25 32.23
CA LEU A 30 -11.03 -13.16 32.55
C LEU A 30 -10.83 -14.24 31.48
N ILE A 31 -9.56 -14.37 31.13
CA ILE A 31 -8.88 -15.25 30.19
C ILE A 31 -9.03 -16.72 30.60
N GLY A 32 -9.14 -17.62 29.62
CA GLY A 32 -8.98 -19.06 29.79
C GLY A 32 -9.28 -19.82 28.50
N GLY A 33 -8.22 -20.18 27.77
CA GLY A 33 -8.33 -21.04 26.59
C GLY A 33 -8.61 -22.51 26.93
N ALA A 34 -9.12 -23.25 25.94
CA ALA A 34 -8.75 -24.63 25.62
C ALA A 34 -9.58 -25.12 24.42
N ASP A 35 -8.85 -25.40 23.35
CA ASP A 35 -8.93 -26.57 22.48
C ASP A 35 -10.15 -26.85 21.58
N ALA A 36 -9.80 -26.81 20.29
CA ALA A 36 -10.03 -27.83 19.27
C ALA A 36 -11.48 -28.04 18.81
N PHE A 37 -11.75 -27.65 17.56
CA PHE A 37 -12.01 -28.57 16.43
C PHE A 37 -12.38 -27.74 15.19
N GLY A 38 -11.60 -27.89 14.11
CA GLY A 38 -12.00 -27.61 12.72
C GLY A 38 -12.29 -26.16 12.35
N ALA A 39 -11.26 -25.35 12.12
CA ALA A 39 -11.41 -24.21 11.22
C ALA A 39 -11.28 -24.73 9.78
N GLU A 40 -12.42 -24.98 9.14
CA GLU A 40 -12.46 -24.92 7.68
C GLU A 40 -11.94 -23.55 7.25
N GLU A 41 -11.08 -23.57 6.25
CA GLU A 41 -10.50 -22.43 5.56
C GLU A 41 -11.63 -21.50 5.08
N ILE A 42 -11.93 -20.43 5.82
CA ILE A 42 -12.77 -19.35 5.30
C ILE A 42 -11.85 -18.41 4.55
N ILE A 43 -11.59 -18.74 3.29
CA ILE A 43 -11.14 -17.76 2.30
C ILE A 43 -12.33 -16.82 2.10
N VAL A 44 -12.30 -15.67 2.78
CA VAL A 44 -13.20 -14.56 2.43
C VAL A 44 -12.65 -13.94 1.15
N THR A 45 -12.98 -14.52 0.00
CA THR A 45 -12.94 -13.78 -1.27
C THR A 45 -13.97 -12.67 -1.19
N PRO A 46 -13.59 -11.38 -1.28
CA PRO A 46 -14.55 -10.30 -1.39
C PRO A 46 -15.39 -10.53 -2.65
N GLN A 47 -16.68 -10.83 -2.47
CA GLN A 47 -17.63 -10.86 -3.57
C GLN A 47 -17.69 -9.45 -4.18
N GLY A 48 -17.08 -9.29 -5.35
CA GLY A 48 -17.21 -8.06 -6.14
C GLY A 48 -15.99 -7.64 -6.95
N VAL A 49 -14.82 -8.26 -6.79
CA VAL A 49 -13.67 -8.00 -7.66
C VAL A 49 -13.78 -8.91 -8.89
N PRO A 50 -13.86 -8.39 -10.13
CA PRO A 50 -13.82 -9.20 -11.34
C PRO A 50 -12.52 -10.03 -11.35
N GLU A 51 -12.63 -11.32 -11.69
CA GLU A 51 -11.53 -12.29 -11.80
C GLU A 51 -10.46 -11.97 -12.89
N GLU A 52 -10.38 -10.73 -13.37
CA GLU A 52 -9.48 -10.32 -14.46
C GLU A 52 -8.52 -9.19 -14.06
N THR A 53 -7.64 -9.40 -13.07
CA THR A 53 -6.42 -8.57 -12.95
C THR A 53 -5.16 -9.32 -12.48
N THR A 54 -5.15 -10.66 -12.45
CA THR A 54 -3.90 -11.43 -12.34
C THR A 54 -3.19 -11.46 -13.70
N HIS A 55 -2.72 -10.30 -14.16
CA HIS A 55 -1.77 -10.23 -15.26
C HIS A 55 -0.43 -10.80 -14.77
N GLU A 56 -0.09 -12.00 -15.26
CA GLU A 56 1.21 -12.64 -15.14
C GLU A 56 2.29 -11.65 -15.61
N TYR A 57 2.97 -10.99 -14.66
CA TYR A 57 4.11 -10.13 -14.94
C TYR A 57 5.36 -11.02 -15.00
N LYS A 58 6.08 -10.96 -16.12
CA LYS A 58 7.36 -11.67 -16.33
C LYS A 58 8.39 -10.66 -16.81
N PRO A 59 9.11 -9.97 -15.90
CA PRO A 59 10.16 -9.05 -16.33
C PRO A 59 11.36 -9.82 -16.87
N GLY A 60 11.96 -9.22 -17.91
CA GLY A 60 13.10 -9.74 -18.66
C GLY A 60 14.42 -9.66 -17.91
N GLU A 61 15.43 -10.28 -18.51
CA GLU A 61 16.76 -10.63 -17.98
C GLU A 61 17.67 -9.41 -17.69
N GLY A 62 17.28 -8.53 -16.78
CA GLY A 62 18.13 -7.46 -16.26
C GLY A 62 19.25 -8.03 -15.38
N LYS A 63 20.51 -7.81 -15.76
CA LYS A 63 21.67 -8.16 -14.92
C LYS A 63 21.93 -7.03 -13.91
N ILE A 64 21.94 -7.36 -12.62
CA ILE A 64 22.39 -6.46 -11.55
C ILE A 64 23.91 -6.63 -11.39
N GLU A 65 24.66 -5.61 -11.81
CA GLU A 65 26.10 -5.47 -11.51
C GLU A 65 26.24 -4.73 -10.18
N ASN A 66 26.17 -5.46 -9.06
CA ASN A 66 26.76 -5.15 -7.74
C ASN A 66 25.99 -5.91 -6.65
N GLN A 67 26.48 -7.09 -6.26
CA GLN A 67 26.01 -7.79 -5.07
C GLN A 67 26.99 -7.57 -3.91
N PRO A 68 26.54 -7.16 -2.71
CA PRO A 68 27.39 -7.19 -1.53
C PRO A 68 27.66 -8.63 -1.07
N ASN A 69 28.88 -8.84 -0.56
CA ASN A 69 29.45 -10.13 -0.19
C ASN A 69 28.75 -10.71 1.05
N THR A 70 28.32 -11.98 1.01
CA THR A 70 27.63 -12.68 2.09
C THR A 70 28.49 -13.80 2.68
N GLU A 71 29.10 -13.56 3.85
CA GLU A 71 29.54 -14.66 4.74
C GLU A 71 29.09 -14.35 6.17
N GLY A 72 28.27 -15.26 6.72
CA GLY A 72 27.55 -15.08 7.98
C GLY A 72 28.43 -14.98 9.22
N GLN A 73 27.99 -14.12 10.13
CA GLN A 73 28.30 -14.16 11.55
C GLN A 73 27.06 -13.70 12.32
N GLU A 74 26.76 -14.34 13.45
CA GLU A 74 25.96 -13.72 14.52
C GLU A 74 26.74 -12.47 14.98
N GLY A 75 26.32 -11.28 14.55
CA GLY A 75 27.09 -10.04 14.73
C GLY A 75 26.30 -8.80 14.34
N GLU A 76 26.64 -7.72 15.04
CA GLU A 76 26.32 -6.29 14.81
C GLU A 76 25.30 -5.97 13.71
N TRP A 77 24.23 -5.27 14.12
CA TRP A 77 23.27 -4.60 13.23
C TRP A 77 24.00 -4.01 12.03
N LEU A 78 23.68 -4.50 10.84
CA LEU A 78 24.16 -3.90 9.60
C LEU A 78 23.56 -2.50 9.55
N ASP A 79 24.41 -1.49 9.45
CA ASP A 79 23.98 -0.14 9.11
C ASP A 79 23.42 -0.24 7.69
N MET A 80 22.12 -0.44 7.57
CA MET A 80 21.45 -0.56 6.28
C MET A 80 21.62 0.80 5.59
N GLU A 81 22.34 0.85 4.45
CA GLU A 81 22.54 2.09 3.67
C GLU A 81 21.26 2.56 2.95
N TYR A 82 20.08 2.25 3.48
CA TYR A 82 18.80 2.73 2.96
C TYR A 82 18.35 3.93 3.78
N ALA A 83 17.94 5.00 3.10
CA ALA A 83 17.35 6.16 3.76
C ALA A 83 16.03 5.77 4.45
N SER A 84 15.69 6.50 5.52
CA SER A 84 14.37 6.39 6.12
C SER A 84 13.39 7.27 5.34
N VAL A 85 12.17 6.78 5.14
CA VAL A 85 11.07 7.59 4.61
C VAL A 85 10.84 8.85 5.45
N SER A 86 11.18 8.81 6.73
CA SER A 86 11.04 9.92 7.68
C SER A 86 11.95 11.11 7.34
N ASP A 87 12.98 10.92 6.52
CA ASP A 87 13.81 12.01 5.97
C ASP A 87 13.03 12.90 4.99
N TYR A 88 11.92 12.37 4.45
CA TYR A 88 11.06 13.04 3.47
C TYR A 88 9.67 13.36 4.02
N PHE A 89 9.12 12.45 4.84
CA PHE A 89 7.76 12.55 5.39
C PHE A 89 7.81 12.46 6.92
N THR A 90 7.51 13.56 7.63
CA THR A 90 7.51 13.58 9.11
C THR A 90 6.68 12.45 9.74
N ASN A 91 5.61 12.02 9.08
CA ASN A 91 4.88 10.80 9.41
C ASN A 91 4.59 10.05 8.09
N PRO A 92 5.19 8.86 7.87
CA PRO A 92 4.98 8.12 6.63
C PRO A 92 3.55 7.57 6.48
N HIS A 93 2.82 7.38 7.56
CA HIS A 93 1.45 6.85 7.51
C HIS A 93 0.38 7.95 7.52
N GLU A 94 0.77 9.21 7.70
CA GLU A 94 -0.16 10.33 7.68
C GLU A 94 0.52 11.59 7.14
N HIS A 95 0.16 11.96 5.92
CA HIS A 95 0.61 13.21 5.29
C HIS A 95 -0.58 14.04 4.81
N GLU A 96 -0.44 15.36 4.73
CA GLU A 96 -1.54 16.22 4.27
C GLU A 96 -1.97 15.93 2.83
N SER A 97 -1.05 15.44 2.00
CA SER A 97 -1.33 14.98 0.64
C SER A 97 -2.09 13.66 0.55
N MET A 98 -2.36 12.99 1.67
CA MET A 98 -3.17 11.76 1.75
C MET A 98 -4.62 12.10 2.12
N LYS A 99 -5.13 13.22 1.62
CA LYS A 99 -6.48 13.72 1.89
C LYS A 99 -7.17 14.04 0.58
N ASP A 100 -8.38 13.51 0.43
CA ASP A 100 -9.22 13.73 -0.74
C ASP A 100 -9.40 15.23 -1.03
N GLY A 101 -9.09 15.64 -2.26
CA GLY A 101 -9.16 17.04 -2.68
C GLY A 101 -8.08 17.95 -2.09
N TYR A 102 -7.04 17.42 -1.44
CA TYR A 102 -5.87 18.22 -1.07
C TYR A 102 -5.26 18.85 -2.32
N THR A 103 -4.89 20.13 -2.22
CA THR A 103 -4.26 20.87 -3.31
C THR A 103 -3.02 21.59 -2.83
N LYS A 104 -1.97 21.59 -3.64
CA LYS A 104 -0.75 22.35 -3.42
C LYS A 104 -0.38 23.09 -4.70
N GLU A 105 0.15 24.30 -4.58
CA GLU A 105 0.69 25.06 -5.70
C GLU A 105 2.20 25.22 -5.53
N ALA A 106 2.94 25.06 -6.63
CA ALA A 106 4.38 25.26 -6.70
C ALA A 106 4.79 25.57 -8.15
N ASP A 107 5.80 26.41 -8.32
CA ASP A 107 6.42 26.72 -9.62
C ASP A 107 7.39 25.59 -9.97
N LEU A 108 6.88 24.50 -10.55
CA LEU A 108 7.59 23.24 -10.76
C LEU A 108 8.60 23.32 -11.91
N ASP A 109 8.32 24.13 -12.93
CA ASP A 109 9.22 24.34 -14.08
C ASP A 109 10.14 25.56 -13.94
N GLY A 110 9.89 26.44 -12.96
CA GLY A 110 10.70 27.62 -12.66
C GLY A 110 10.40 28.83 -13.56
N ASP A 111 9.25 28.86 -14.24
CA ASP A 111 8.85 29.96 -15.12
C ASP A 111 8.23 31.15 -14.37
N GLY A 112 7.97 31.00 -13.07
CA GLY A 112 7.33 32.00 -12.21
C GLY A 112 5.81 31.87 -12.09
N THR A 113 5.21 30.86 -12.73
CA THR A 113 3.79 30.54 -12.72
C THR A 113 3.57 29.21 -12.01
N PRO A 114 2.89 29.17 -10.84
CA PRO A 114 2.70 27.92 -10.14
C PRO A 114 1.79 26.92 -10.90
N GLU A 115 2.24 25.67 -10.98
CA GLU A 115 1.39 24.51 -11.22
C GLU A 115 0.58 24.17 -9.97
N LYS A 116 -0.61 23.59 -10.21
CA LYS A 116 -1.49 23.08 -9.17
C LYS A 116 -1.45 21.56 -9.15
N ILE A 117 -1.09 21.00 -8.01
CA ILE A 117 -1.17 19.57 -7.73
C ILE A 117 -2.49 19.31 -7.00
N VAL A 118 -3.24 18.31 -7.45
CA VAL A 118 -4.51 17.87 -6.87
C VAL A 118 -4.45 16.39 -6.58
N ILE A 119 -4.93 15.97 -5.40
CA ILE A 119 -5.01 14.55 -5.05
C ILE A 119 -6.41 14.01 -5.31
N GLU A 120 -6.48 12.93 -6.07
CA GLU A 120 -7.64 12.04 -6.14
C GLU A 120 -7.46 10.90 -5.13
N ASP A 121 -8.45 10.71 -4.26
CA ASP A 121 -8.55 9.53 -3.40
C ASP A 121 -9.31 8.42 -4.15
N LEU A 122 -8.58 7.36 -4.51
CA LEU A 122 -9.08 6.21 -5.27
C LEU A 122 -10.00 5.30 -4.43
N LYS A 123 -10.22 5.62 -3.15
CA LYS A 123 -11.08 4.88 -2.19
C LYS A 123 -10.67 3.41 -2.02
N TYR A 124 -9.40 3.09 -2.27
CA TYR A 124 -8.84 1.79 -1.91
C TYR A 124 -8.64 1.71 -0.39
N ASN A 125 -8.97 0.55 0.19
CA ASN A 125 -9.02 0.36 1.64
C ASN A 125 -7.62 0.10 2.22
N GLY A 126 -6.95 1.15 2.71
CA GLY A 126 -5.82 1.04 3.61
C GLY A 126 -4.97 2.30 3.58
N GLY A 127 -4.89 2.99 4.71
CA GLY A 127 -4.52 4.41 4.84
C GLY A 127 -3.16 4.85 4.29
N ASP A 128 -2.33 3.92 3.79
CA ASP A 128 -1.01 4.19 3.26
C ASP A 128 -0.94 4.04 1.72
N GLY A 129 -2.06 3.87 1.02
CA GLY A 129 -2.09 3.78 -0.44
C GLY A 129 -3.44 4.25 -1.03
N GLY A 130 -3.48 4.44 -2.34
CA GLY A 130 -4.71 4.80 -3.06
C GLY A 130 -4.91 6.29 -3.29
N TYR A 131 -3.83 7.07 -3.35
CA TYR A 131 -3.89 8.49 -3.74
C TYR A 131 -3.22 8.67 -5.09
N LEU A 132 -3.85 9.42 -6.00
CA LEU A 132 -3.30 9.72 -7.31
C LEU A 132 -3.09 11.24 -7.43
N PRO A 133 -1.83 11.73 -7.43
CA PRO A 133 -1.56 13.12 -7.72
C PRO A 133 -1.81 13.42 -9.20
N HIS A 134 -2.39 14.58 -9.47
CA HIS A 134 -2.53 15.16 -10.80
C HIS A 134 -1.93 16.56 -10.80
N VAL A 135 -1.19 16.90 -11.86
CA VAL A 135 -0.55 18.23 -12.00
C VAL A 135 -1.24 19.01 -13.09
N TYR A 136 -1.58 20.26 -12.82
CA TYR A 136 -2.28 21.15 -13.74
C TYR A 136 -1.55 22.47 -13.89
N ARG A 137 -1.56 22.99 -15.12
CA ARG A 137 -1.16 24.37 -15.41
C ARG A 137 -2.16 25.38 -14.82
N ALA A 138 -1.74 26.63 -14.75
CA ALA A 138 -2.62 27.75 -14.41
C ALA A 138 -3.83 27.90 -15.37
N ASN A 139 -3.70 27.43 -16.63
CA ASN A 139 -4.80 27.42 -17.59
C ASN A 139 -5.79 26.24 -17.42
N GLY A 140 -5.52 25.32 -16.49
CA GLY A 140 -6.33 24.14 -16.18
C GLY A 140 -6.03 22.89 -17.02
N GLU A 141 -5.03 22.94 -17.91
CA GLU A 141 -4.58 21.76 -18.65
C GLU A 141 -3.71 20.84 -17.77
N GLU A 142 -3.92 19.53 -17.87
CA GLU A 142 -3.19 18.55 -17.08
C GLU A 142 -1.83 18.23 -17.71
N ILE A 143 -0.78 18.23 -16.88
CA ILE A 143 0.56 17.76 -17.21
C ILE A 143 0.64 16.31 -16.73
N LYS A 144 0.69 15.37 -17.68
CA LYS A 144 0.67 13.94 -17.37
C LYS A 144 1.93 13.52 -16.62
N LEU A 145 1.76 12.90 -15.47
CA LEU A 145 2.86 12.31 -14.71
C LEU A 145 3.25 10.95 -15.32
N PRO A 146 4.50 10.49 -15.09
CA PRO A 146 4.94 9.18 -15.58
C PRO A 146 4.07 8.00 -15.11
N MET A 147 3.45 8.11 -13.92
CA MET A 147 2.59 7.05 -13.36
C MET A 147 1.13 7.13 -13.79
N ASP A 148 0.73 8.06 -14.67
CA ASP A 148 -0.66 8.15 -15.18
C ASP A 148 -1.02 6.98 -16.12
N THR A 149 -0.09 6.06 -16.35
CA THR A 149 -0.38 4.75 -16.93
C THR A 149 -1.08 3.88 -15.88
N GLU A 150 -2.16 3.18 -16.23
CA GLU A 150 -3.01 2.38 -15.32
C GLU A 150 -2.31 1.25 -14.51
N VAL A 151 -0.98 1.13 -14.60
CA VAL A 151 -0.18 0.11 -13.94
C VAL A 151 0.86 0.77 -13.05
N ASN A 152 0.87 0.40 -11.77
CA ASN A 152 1.96 0.73 -10.87
C ASN A 152 3.28 0.15 -11.42
N PRO A 153 4.32 0.96 -11.67
CA PRO A 153 5.56 0.47 -12.24
C PRO A 153 6.38 -0.38 -11.26
N TYR A 154 6.04 -0.43 -9.97
CA TYR A 154 6.90 -1.05 -8.97
C TYR A 154 6.47 -2.45 -8.54
N ALA A 155 7.46 -3.32 -8.35
CA ALA A 155 7.26 -4.66 -7.82
C ALA A 155 8.47 -5.17 -7.04
N ALA A 156 8.24 -6.09 -6.11
CA ALA A 156 9.26 -6.84 -5.40
C ALA A 156 9.21 -8.32 -5.80
N LEU A 157 10.37 -8.88 -6.15
CA LEU A 157 10.58 -10.31 -6.34
C LEU A 157 11.14 -10.90 -5.04
N TRP A 158 10.35 -11.76 -4.40
CA TRP A 158 10.75 -12.50 -3.20
C TRP A 158 11.44 -13.80 -3.61
N GLY A 159 12.71 -13.70 -3.98
CA GLY A 159 13.52 -14.80 -4.49
C GLY A 159 14.15 -15.69 -3.42
N GLU A 160 14.83 -16.75 -3.87
CA GLU A 160 15.47 -17.71 -2.96
C GLU A 160 16.59 -17.09 -2.10
N LYS A 161 17.35 -16.15 -2.67
CA LYS A 161 18.52 -15.54 -2.00
C LYS A 161 18.27 -14.14 -1.47
N ASN A 162 17.49 -13.37 -2.20
CA ASN A 162 17.29 -11.94 -1.98
C ASN A 162 15.88 -11.53 -2.38
N VAL A 163 15.44 -10.42 -1.81
CA VAL A 163 14.27 -9.66 -2.24
C VAL A 163 14.76 -8.54 -3.15
N GLU A 164 14.33 -8.53 -4.40
CA GLU A 164 14.74 -7.56 -5.41
C GLU A 164 13.59 -6.61 -5.72
N ILE A 165 13.86 -5.31 -5.77
CA ILE A 165 12.85 -4.29 -6.03
C ILE A 165 13.10 -3.74 -7.42
N PHE A 166 12.03 -3.65 -8.21
CA PHE A 166 12.07 -3.22 -9.59
C PHE A 166 11.16 -2.02 -9.82
N GLN A 167 11.62 -1.15 -10.70
CA GLN A 167 10.79 -0.24 -11.48
C GLN A 167 10.71 -0.82 -12.90
N GLU A 168 9.54 -1.31 -13.28
CA GLU A 168 9.33 -2.08 -14.50
C GLU A 168 10.34 -3.23 -14.57
N ASP A 169 11.27 -3.19 -15.51
CA ASP A 169 12.32 -4.18 -15.76
C ASP A 169 13.70 -3.75 -15.22
N VAL A 170 13.78 -2.63 -14.52
CA VAL A 170 15.01 -2.09 -13.94
C VAL A 170 15.06 -2.35 -12.44
N GLY A 171 16.05 -3.11 -11.98
CA GLY A 171 16.30 -3.32 -10.54
C GLY A 171 16.81 -2.05 -9.87
N ILE A 172 16.16 -1.61 -8.79
CA ILE A 172 16.49 -0.37 -8.06
C ILE A 172 17.05 -0.64 -6.65
N ALA A 173 16.76 -1.79 -6.05
CA ALA A 173 17.30 -2.22 -4.77
C ALA A 173 17.29 -3.74 -4.63
N ALA A 174 18.11 -4.27 -3.73
CA ALA A 174 18.14 -5.69 -3.38
C ALA A 174 18.51 -5.87 -1.90
N LEU A 175 17.72 -6.68 -1.20
CA LEU A 175 17.93 -6.99 0.22
C LEU A 175 18.14 -8.48 0.40
N SER A 176 19.15 -8.85 1.17
CA SER A 176 19.33 -10.22 1.66
C SER A 176 18.21 -10.60 2.62
N TRP A 177 17.96 -11.90 2.78
CA TRP A 177 16.97 -12.37 3.75
C TRP A 177 17.29 -11.97 5.20
N ASP A 178 18.56 -11.74 5.54
CA ASP A 178 18.95 -11.26 6.87
C ASP A 178 18.54 -9.79 7.08
N GLU A 179 18.69 -8.93 6.07
CA GLU A 179 18.20 -7.54 6.11
C GLU A 179 16.68 -7.49 6.15
N VAL A 180 16.01 -8.29 5.34
CA VAL A 180 14.54 -8.42 5.38
C VAL A 180 14.09 -8.88 6.77
N LYS A 181 14.75 -9.86 7.37
CA LYS A 181 14.46 -10.31 8.74
C LYS A 181 14.57 -9.17 9.76
N GLN A 182 15.62 -8.35 9.66
CA GLN A 182 15.80 -7.18 10.53
C GLN A 182 14.65 -6.17 10.40
N ILE A 183 14.19 -5.90 9.16
CA ILE A 183 13.04 -5.02 8.90
C ILE A 183 11.75 -5.55 9.54
N TYR A 184 11.49 -6.86 9.48
CA TYR A 184 10.30 -7.42 10.13
C TYR A 184 10.44 -7.42 11.66
N GLN A 185 11.64 -7.69 12.18
CA GLN A 185 11.89 -7.65 13.61
C GLN A 185 11.75 -6.24 14.20
N SER A 186 12.13 -5.18 13.47
CA SER A 186 11.92 -3.79 13.92
C SER A 186 10.42 -3.45 14.03
N LYS A 187 9.57 -4.07 13.21
CA LYS A 187 8.10 -3.99 13.27
C LYS A 187 7.47 -4.86 14.36
N GLY A 188 8.28 -5.60 15.12
CA GLY A 188 7.84 -6.43 16.25
C GLY A 188 7.53 -7.88 15.90
N TYR A 189 7.86 -8.34 14.68
CA TYR A 189 7.70 -9.75 14.32
C TYR A 189 8.71 -10.61 15.07
N THR A 190 8.26 -11.76 15.56
CA THR A 190 9.17 -12.78 16.09
C THR A 190 9.86 -13.52 14.96
N GLU A 191 10.98 -14.17 15.25
CA GLU A 191 11.68 -15.02 14.29
C GLU A 191 10.77 -16.16 13.77
N GLU A 192 9.96 -16.76 14.65
CA GLU A 192 9.00 -17.80 14.25
C GLU A 192 7.96 -17.25 13.26
N THR A 193 7.37 -16.09 13.54
CA THR A 193 6.39 -15.43 12.65
C THR A 193 7.01 -15.06 11.31
N PHE A 194 8.25 -14.54 11.32
CA PHE A 194 8.98 -14.21 10.10
C PHE A 194 9.22 -15.43 9.22
N GLU A 195 9.72 -16.53 9.79
CA GLU A 195 9.95 -17.76 9.02
C GLU A 195 8.64 -18.39 8.54
N GLU A 196 7.55 -18.28 9.30
CA GLU A 196 6.23 -18.71 8.84
C GLU A 196 5.79 -17.93 7.59
N LEU A 197 5.86 -16.59 7.61
CA LEU A 197 5.53 -15.75 6.46
C LEU A 197 6.40 -16.09 5.24
N ARG A 198 7.71 -16.22 5.46
CA ARG A 198 8.66 -16.58 4.40
C ARG A 198 8.37 -17.95 3.79
N ASN A 199 8.03 -18.94 4.60
CA ASN A 199 7.72 -20.29 4.12
C ASN A 199 6.36 -20.36 3.41
N ASN A 200 5.44 -19.44 3.72
CA ASN A 200 4.14 -19.32 3.07
C ASN A 200 4.21 -18.55 1.73
N LEU A 201 5.26 -17.75 1.51
CA LEU A 201 5.50 -17.15 0.20
C LEU A 201 5.76 -18.23 -0.85
N SER A 202 5.11 -18.06 -2.00
CA SER A 202 5.47 -18.84 -3.18
C SER A 202 6.92 -18.54 -3.57
N LYS A 203 7.65 -19.56 -4.04
CA LYS A 203 8.99 -19.34 -4.60
C LYS A 203 8.89 -18.34 -5.76
N ASP A 204 9.79 -17.35 -5.76
CA ASP A 204 9.85 -16.29 -6.75
C ASP A 204 8.53 -15.50 -6.85
N ALA A 205 7.91 -15.25 -5.69
CA ALA A 205 6.67 -14.48 -5.62
C ALA A 205 6.92 -13.03 -6.06
N TRP A 206 6.13 -12.59 -7.03
CA TRP A 206 6.05 -11.20 -7.44
C TRP A 206 4.94 -10.51 -6.67
N ILE A 207 5.30 -9.53 -5.85
CA ILE A 207 4.36 -8.68 -5.14
C ILE A 207 4.46 -7.28 -5.74
N ARG A 208 3.35 -6.78 -6.29
CA ARG A 208 3.31 -5.42 -6.84
C ARG A 208 3.21 -4.41 -5.70
N GLY A 209 3.83 -3.26 -5.90
CA GLY A 209 3.57 -2.10 -5.04
C GLY A 209 2.10 -1.66 -5.16
N ASP A 210 1.69 -0.79 -4.25
CA ASP A 210 0.41 -0.11 -4.29
C ASP A 210 0.51 1.30 -4.91
N PHE A 211 -0.64 1.92 -5.13
CA PHE A 211 -0.74 3.29 -5.63
C PHE A 211 0.04 4.28 -4.76
N ALA A 212 0.17 5.52 -5.26
CA ALA A 212 0.88 6.53 -4.52
C ALA A 212 0.27 6.78 -3.12
N SER A 213 1.17 7.07 -2.21
CA SER A 213 1.01 7.23 -0.77
C SER A 213 1.40 8.66 -0.40
N GLY A 214 0.86 9.62 -1.15
CA GLY A 214 1.19 11.03 -0.99
C GLY A 214 2.47 11.49 -1.67
N PHE A 215 2.75 12.78 -1.51
CA PHE A 215 3.88 13.47 -2.15
C PHE A 215 4.39 14.59 -1.26
N VAL A 216 5.62 15.02 -1.53
CA VAL A 216 6.22 16.25 -1.01
C VAL A 216 6.86 17.04 -2.15
N ILE A 217 7.10 18.32 -1.90
CA ILE A 217 7.83 19.21 -2.79
C ILE A 217 9.09 19.63 -2.06
N LYS A 218 10.24 19.36 -2.65
CA LYS A 218 11.53 19.73 -2.10
C LYS A 218 12.09 20.90 -2.90
N ASP A 219 12.34 22.01 -2.22
CA ASP A 219 12.94 23.18 -2.84
C ASP A 219 14.40 22.85 -3.26
N GLY A 220 14.60 22.69 -4.57
CA GLY A 220 15.88 22.28 -5.17
C GLY A 220 16.70 23.42 -5.78
N GLY A 221 16.25 24.67 -5.68
CA GLY A 221 16.86 25.82 -6.34
C GLY A 221 15.93 26.45 -7.38
N GLU A 222 16.36 26.53 -8.64
CA GLU A 222 15.56 27.14 -9.73
C GLU A 222 14.31 26.34 -10.09
N ARG A 223 14.32 25.02 -9.89
CA ARG A 223 13.17 24.14 -10.10
C ARG A 223 13.02 23.21 -8.89
N PRO A 224 11.87 23.21 -8.20
CA PRO A 224 11.63 22.30 -7.11
C PRO A 224 11.45 20.87 -7.65
N GLU A 225 11.69 19.91 -6.77
CA GLU A 225 11.52 18.49 -7.04
C GLU A 225 10.19 18.02 -6.45
N LEU A 226 9.38 17.36 -7.27
CA LEU A 226 8.18 16.65 -6.82
C LEU A 226 8.58 15.21 -6.48
N ILE A 227 8.43 14.83 -5.22
CA ILE A 227 8.73 13.48 -4.74
C ILE A 227 7.42 12.78 -4.43
N ILE A 228 7.10 11.73 -5.18
CA ILE A 228 5.89 10.93 -4.99
C ILE A 228 6.27 9.61 -4.33
N LYS A 229 5.61 9.31 -3.21
CA LYS A 229 5.85 8.09 -2.45
C LYS A 229 4.91 6.99 -2.92
N PHE A 230 5.40 5.78 -3.06
CA PHE A 230 4.64 4.58 -3.41
C PHE A 230 4.78 3.54 -2.32
N TYR A 231 3.69 2.89 -1.98
CA TYR A 231 3.65 1.85 -0.96
C TYR A 231 4.21 0.54 -1.51
N MET A 232 5.16 -0.09 -0.81
CA MET A 232 5.62 -1.43 -1.15
C MET A 232 5.03 -2.44 -0.17
N GLN A 233 4.26 -3.40 -0.69
CA GLN A 233 3.66 -4.45 0.11
C GLN A 233 4.70 -5.48 0.57
N GLY A 234 4.53 -5.96 1.80
CA GLY A 234 5.30 -7.00 2.44
C GLY A 234 4.70 -8.40 2.23
N MET A 235 5.20 -9.35 3.02
CA MET A 235 4.80 -10.76 2.97
C MET A 235 3.37 -10.94 3.48
N GLY A 236 2.89 -10.04 4.34
CA GLY A 236 1.50 -9.99 4.80
C GLY A 236 0.53 -9.32 3.80
N GLY A 237 1.01 -8.90 2.62
CA GLY A 237 0.22 -8.18 1.62
C GLY A 237 -0.01 -6.71 2.00
N HIS A 238 -1.14 -6.14 1.56
CA HIS A 238 -1.44 -4.71 1.72
C HIS A 238 -1.47 -4.20 3.18
N ALA A 239 -1.65 -5.07 4.17
CA ALA A 239 -1.65 -4.68 5.58
C ALA A 239 -0.25 -4.61 6.20
N ASP A 240 0.78 -4.96 5.45
CA ASP A 240 2.17 -5.10 5.89
C ASP A 240 3.05 -4.30 4.96
N THR A 241 3.56 -3.15 5.41
CA THR A 241 4.43 -2.29 4.61
C THR A 241 5.80 -2.93 4.58
N PHE A 242 6.37 -3.24 3.42
CA PHE A 242 7.80 -3.62 3.35
C PHE A 242 8.69 -2.38 3.46
N GLY A 243 8.30 -1.32 2.78
CA GLY A 243 8.94 -0.01 2.75
C GLY A 243 8.21 0.89 1.74
N TYR A 244 8.89 1.89 1.23
CA TYR A 244 8.35 2.77 0.20
C TYR A 244 9.32 2.95 -0.96
N ILE A 245 8.78 3.36 -2.11
CA ILE A 245 9.58 3.86 -3.22
C ILE A 245 9.28 5.34 -3.41
N LEU A 246 10.32 6.15 -3.51
CA LEU A 246 10.23 7.57 -3.81
C LEU A 246 10.55 7.76 -5.30
N MET A 247 9.60 8.32 -6.05
CA MET A 247 9.79 8.77 -7.41
C MET A 247 10.17 10.24 -7.41
N HIS A 248 11.37 10.55 -7.90
CA HIS A 248 11.91 11.91 -7.95
C HIS A 248 11.69 12.52 -9.33
N LEU A 249 10.91 13.59 -9.38
CA LEU A 249 10.51 14.25 -10.61
C LEU A 249 10.89 15.73 -10.63
N THR A 250 11.49 16.18 -11.72
CA THR A 250 11.66 17.60 -12.04
C THR A 250 10.96 17.93 -13.36
N LEU A 251 10.23 19.05 -13.40
CA LEU A 251 9.49 19.47 -14.59
C LEU A 251 10.41 20.28 -15.50
N ASN A 252 10.42 19.98 -16.80
CA ASN A 252 11.09 20.78 -17.80
C ASN A 252 10.17 21.89 -18.33
N SER A 253 10.77 22.94 -18.90
CA SER A 253 10.04 24.03 -19.54
C SER A 253 9.25 23.62 -20.79
N ASP A 254 9.51 22.42 -21.32
CA ASP A 254 8.71 21.81 -22.40
C ASP A 254 7.61 20.88 -21.86
N GLU A 255 7.36 20.94 -20.55
CA GLU A 255 6.28 20.26 -19.84
C GLU A 255 6.45 18.75 -19.79
N THR A 256 7.66 18.26 -20.09
CA THR A 256 8.06 16.87 -19.89
C THR A 256 8.67 16.67 -18.50
N TRP A 257 8.44 15.50 -17.91
CA TRP A 257 9.07 15.12 -16.64
C TRP A 257 10.43 14.49 -16.88
N ASN A 258 11.43 14.96 -16.15
CA ASN A 258 12.63 14.15 -15.91
C ASN A 258 12.36 13.28 -14.68
N HIS A 259 12.41 11.97 -14.89
CA HIS A 259 12.52 11.03 -13.79
C HIS A 259 14.01 10.78 -13.54
N GLU A 260 14.54 11.34 -12.45
CA GLU A 260 15.97 11.24 -12.16
C GLU A 260 16.34 9.86 -11.62
N LYS A 261 15.63 9.39 -10.59
CA LYS A 261 15.82 8.08 -9.97
C LYS A 261 14.63 7.70 -9.09
N SER A 262 14.34 6.40 -9.01
CA SER A 262 13.52 5.83 -7.94
C SER A 262 14.40 5.36 -6.78
N GLU A 263 14.03 5.71 -5.56
CA GLU A 263 14.74 5.35 -4.33
C GLU A 263 13.87 4.42 -3.48
N PHE A 264 14.41 3.26 -3.06
CA PHE A 264 13.77 2.47 -2.02
C PHE A 264 14.17 3.00 -0.64
N VAL A 265 13.18 3.25 0.21
CA VAL A 265 13.37 3.76 1.57
C VAL A 265 12.62 2.89 2.58
N LEU A 266 13.15 2.82 3.79
CA LEU A 266 12.59 2.03 4.87
C LEU A 266 11.49 2.78 5.62
N ASP A 267 10.54 2.01 6.15
CA ASP A 267 9.46 2.48 7.01
C ASP A 267 9.94 2.46 8.48
N GLU A 268 10.66 3.53 8.86
CA GLU A 268 11.29 3.71 10.19
C GLU A 268 10.87 5.01 10.88
#